data_AF-A0A957SIE4-F1
#
_entry.id   AF-A0A957SIE4-F1
#
_cell.length_a   1.000
_cell.length_b   1.000
_cell.length_c   1.000
_cell.angle_alpha   90.00
_cell.angle_beta   90.00
_cell.angle_gamma   90.00
#
_symmetry.space_group_name_H-M   'P 1'
#
loop_
_entity.id
_entity.type
_entity.pdbx_description
1 polymer ?
#
loop_
_entity_poly.entity_id
_entity_poly.type
_entity_poly.pdbx_seq_one_letter_code
_entity_poly.pdbx_strand_id
1 'polypeptide(L)'
;MTRRRKSNTSRQGQSAAGDRKPADKPPASEQPAQVAPPKGTQRQWYKADLHTHTIASRDYEQPGTTYLDYMRRAVEQGLDIVAITDHNTAAGVGAIRREIEWLTRLEKDNRLTDDERARLNEWRELSEKVLVLPG
;
A
#
# COMPACT_ATOMS: atom_id res chain seq x y z
N MET A 1 -5.65 -2.01 47.02
CA MET A 1 -4.96 -3.17 47.62
C MET A 1 -3.56 -3.26 47.03
N THR A 2 -2.58 -2.74 47.76
CA THR A 2 -1.19 -2.56 47.31
C THR A 2 -0.35 -3.67 47.93
N ARG A 3 0.25 -4.57 47.13
CA ARG A 3 1.15 -5.60 47.66
C ARG A 3 2.61 -5.30 47.30
N ARG A 4 3.30 -4.83 48.33
CA ARG A 4 4.71 -4.47 48.45
C ARG A 4 5.57 -5.74 48.48
N ARG A 5 6.66 -5.77 47.71
CA ARG A 5 7.73 -6.79 47.75
C ARG A 5 8.36 -6.90 49.14
N LYS A 6 8.72 -8.11 49.54
CA LYS A 6 9.74 -8.38 50.56
C LYS A 6 10.82 -9.30 49.99
N SER A 7 12.05 -8.92 50.29
CA SER A 7 13.34 -9.54 49.98
C SER A 7 13.56 -10.82 50.76
N ASN A 8 14.40 -11.70 50.19
CA ASN A 8 14.87 -12.91 50.86
C ASN A 8 16.39 -12.79 51.08
N THR A 9 16.83 -12.96 52.33
CA THR A 9 18.23 -13.01 52.75
C THR A 9 18.43 -14.22 53.65
N SER A 10 19.45 -15.03 53.36
CA SER A 10 20.25 -15.92 54.24
C SER A 10 20.81 -17.07 53.38
N ARG A 11 22.00 -17.65 53.58
CA ARG A 11 23.03 -17.60 54.61
C ARG A 11 24.32 -18.22 54.03
N GLN A 12 25.45 -17.93 54.66
CA GLN A 12 26.81 -18.39 54.35
C GLN A 12 27.08 -19.88 54.67
N GLY A 13 28.11 -20.44 54.02
CA GLY A 13 28.88 -21.63 54.41
C GLY A 13 29.97 -21.92 53.36
N GLN A 14 31.20 -21.41 53.54
CA GLN A 14 32.40 -22.07 54.10
C GLN A 14 33.37 -22.66 53.05
N SER A 15 34.66 -22.53 53.40
CA SER A 15 35.93 -22.56 52.66
C SER A 15 36.43 -23.91 52.13
N ALA A 16 37.27 -23.88 51.08
CA ALA A 16 38.52 -24.66 51.02
C ALA A 16 39.48 -24.07 49.95
N ALA A 17 40.74 -23.90 50.34
CA ALA A 17 41.83 -23.38 49.53
C ALA A 17 42.41 -24.45 48.59
N GLY A 18 42.86 -24.03 47.40
CA GLY A 18 43.62 -24.86 46.46
C GLY A 18 44.24 -24.03 45.35
N ASP A 19 45.57 -23.97 45.33
CA ASP A 19 46.45 -23.34 44.34
C ASP A 19 46.11 -23.67 42.87
N ARG A 20 45.86 -22.64 42.03
CA ARG A 20 46.11 -22.68 40.58
C ARG A 20 46.55 -21.32 40.01
N LYS A 21 47.71 -21.38 39.35
CA LYS A 21 48.45 -20.46 38.44
C LYS A 21 47.62 -19.41 37.66
N PRO A 22 48.18 -18.20 37.36
CA PRO A 22 47.47 -17.18 36.59
C PRO A 22 47.31 -17.63 35.12
N ALA A 23 46.07 -17.65 34.64
CA ALA A 23 45.74 -17.87 33.24
C ALA A 23 45.43 -16.53 32.54
N ASP A 24 45.83 -16.45 31.28
CA ASP A 24 45.87 -15.29 30.41
C ASP A 24 44.57 -14.47 30.34
N LYS A 25 44.76 -13.16 30.17
CA LYS A 25 43.71 -12.17 29.89
C LYS A 25 43.03 -12.50 28.55
N PRO A 26 41.71 -12.71 28.48
CA PRO A 26 41.04 -12.94 27.20
C PRO A 26 41.04 -11.66 26.33
N PRO A 27 41.06 -11.78 24.99
CA PRO A 27 41.13 -10.64 24.10
C PRO A 27 39.82 -9.84 24.12
N ALA A 28 39.94 -8.53 23.90
CA ALA A 28 38.81 -7.62 23.79
C ALA A 28 37.91 -8.06 22.62
N SER A 29 36.64 -8.31 22.91
CA SER A 29 35.61 -8.56 21.92
C SER A 29 35.39 -7.30 21.06
N GLU A 30 35.76 -7.38 19.78
CA GLU A 30 35.35 -6.38 18.78
C GLU A 30 33.83 -6.38 18.68
N GLN A 31 33.23 -5.21 18.95
CA GLN A 31 31.80 -5.00 18.73
C GLN A 31 31.56 -4.82 17.23
N PRO A 32 30.57 -5.51 16.64
CA PRO A 32 30.27 -5.32 15.23
C PRO A 32 29.78 -3.89 14.99
N ALA A 33 30.33 -3.24 13.97
CA ALA A 33 29.96 -1.91 13.56
C ALA A 33 28.45 -1.82 13.31
N GLN A 34 27.80 -0.87 13.99
CA GLN A 34 26.38 -0.60 13.82
C GLN A 34 26.14 -0.06 12.40
N VAL A 35 25.50 -0.86 11.55
CA VAL A 35 25.04 -0.42 10.24
C VAL A 35 23.93 0.59 10.45
N ALA A 36 24.14 1.84 10.04
CA ALA A 36 23.15 2.89 10.16
C ALA A 36 21.85 2.50 9.42
N PRO A 37 20.66 2.79 9.99
CA PRO A 37 19.40 2.47 9.35
C PRO A 37 19.31 3.21 7.99
N PRO A 38 18.68 2.58 6.98
CA PRO A 38 18.52 3.22 5.68
C PRO A 38 17.77 4.55 5.85
N LYS A 39 18.26 5.60 5.17
CA LYS A 39 17.58 6.90 5.10
C LYS A 39 16.13 6.67 4.68
N GLY A 40 15.19 6.93 5.58
CA GLY A 40 13.78 6.64 5.36
C GLY A 40 13.24 7.39 4.15
N THR A 41 12.53 6.69 3.27
CA THR A 41 11.71 7.29 2.22
C THR A 41 10.78 8.33 2.86
N GLN A 42 10.77 9.55 2.33
CA GLN A 42 9.86 10.58 2.81
C GLN A 42 8.42 10.10 2.64
N ARG A 43 7.59 10.28 3.69
CA ARG A 43 6.18 9.94 3.64
C ARG A 43 5.48 10.89 2.67
N GLN A 44 4.69 10.32 1.75
CA GLN A 44 3.86 11.08 0.81
C GLN A 44 2.43 11.13 1.32
N TRP A 45 1.76 12.27 1.11
CA TRP A 45 0.34 12.44 1.37
C TRP A 45 -0.45 12.13 0.10
N TYR A 46 -1.56 11.41 0.25
CA TYR A 46 -2.45 11.07 -0.86
C TYR A 46 -3.87 11.50 -0.51
N LYS A 47 -4.59 12.05 -1.49
CA LYS A 47 -6.03 12.30 -1.42
C LYS A 47 -6.76 11.11 -1.99
N ALA A 48 -7.56 10.44 -1.16
CA ALA A 48 -8.30 9.26 -1.55
C ALA A 48 -9.80 9.43 -1.31
N ASP A 49 -10.60 8.91 -2.23
CA ASP A 49 -12.01 8.62 -1.98
C ASP A 49 -12.19 7.09 -2.02
N LEU A 50 -12.62 6.51 -0.90
CA LEU A 50 -12.68 5.06 -0.72
C LEU A 50 -14.10 4.49 -0.78
N HIS A 51 -15.10 5.33 -1.09
CA HIS A 51 -16.47 4.89 -1.18
C HIS A 51 -17.19 5.67 -2.28
N THR A 52 -17.02 5.22 -3.52
CA THR A 52 -17.68 5.82 -4.67
C THR A 52 -18.41 4.77 -5.47
N HIS A 53 -19.57 5.16 -5.98
CA HIS A 53 -20.37 4.33 -6.86
C HIS A 53 -20.16 4.78 -8.31
N THR A 54 -20.27 3.84 -9.23
CA THR A 54 -20.23 4.11 -10.67
C THR A 54 -21.62 3.98 -11.27
N ILE A 55 -21.72 4.20 -12.58
CA ILE A 55 -22.91 4.02 -13.40
C ILE A 55 -23.48 2.59 -13.29
N ALA A 56 -22.69 1.60 -12.85
CA ALA A 56 -23.18 0.25 -12.59
C ALA A 56 -24.06 0.13 -11.32
N SER A 57 -24.06 1.15 -10.47
CA SER A 57 -24.86 1.19 -9.24
C SER A 57 -26.22 1.84 -9.47
N ARG A 58 -27.23 1.35 -8.75
CA ARG A 58 -28.65 1.79 -8.92
C ARG A 58 -28.90 3.24 -8.51
N ASP A 59 -28.08 3.78 -7.61
CA ASP A 59 -28.18 5.12 -7.07
C ASP A 59 -27.31 6.13 -7.84
N TYR A 60 -26.68 5.74 -8.95
CA TYR A 60 -25.93 6.67 -9.76
C TYR A 60 -26.90 7.60 -10.53
N GLU A 61 -27.04 8.83 -10.05
CA GLU A 61 -28.11 9.75 -10.48
C GLU A 61 -27.85 10.48 -11.80
N GLN A 62 -26.66 10.34 -12.40
CA GLN A 62 -26.29 11.03 -13.64
C GLN A 62 -26.45 10.10 -14.86
N PRO A 63 -27.55 10.22 -15.63
CA PRO A 63 -27.77 9.39 -16.80
C PRO A 63 -26.82 9.79 -17.95
N GLY A 64 -26.39 8.80 -18.72
CA GLY A 64 -25.54 9.01 -19.90
C GLY A 64 -24.05 9.22 -19.60
N THR A 65 -23.65 9.28 -18.33
CA THR A 65 -22.24 9.35 -17.93
C THR A 65 -21.49 8.08 -18.34
N THR A 66 -20.30 8.25 -18.92
CA THR A 66 -19.42 7.12 -19.24
C THR A 66 -18.44 6.85 -18.10
N TYR A 67 -17.80 5.68 -18.09
CA TYR A 67 -16.73 5.41 -17.13
C TYR A 67 -15.51 6.34 -17.31
N LEU A 68 -15.31 6.82 -18.53
CA LEU A 68 -14.26 7.79 -18.83
C LEU A 68 -14.59 9.16 -18.19
N ASP A 69 -15.85 9.59 -18.24
CA ASP A 69 -16.31 10.80 -17.53
C ASP A 69 -16.16 10.65 -16.02
N TYR A 70 -16.46 9.48 -15.46
CA TYR A 70 -16.22 9.18 -14.06
C TYR A 70 -14.73 9.32 -13.69
N MET A 71 -13.82 8.82 -14.53
CA MET A 71 -12.37 8.99 -14.31
C MET A 71 -11.90 10.43 -14.45
N ARG A 72 -12.39 11.17 -15.46
CA ARG A 72 -12.12 12.61 -15.61
C ARG A 72 -12.51 13.34 -14.34
N ARG A 73 -13.70 13.06 -13.81
CA ARG A 73 -14.21 13.66 -12.58
C ARG A 73 -13.28 13.38 -11.39
N ALA A 74 -12.77 12.16 -11.24
CA ALA A 74 -11.82 11.81 -10.17
C ALA A 74 -10.53 12.65 -10.27
N VAL A 75 -9.97 12.78 -11.48
CA VAL A 75 -8.79 13.62 -11.74
C VAL A 75 -9.08 15.10 -11.50
N GLU A 76 -10.23 15.62 -11.96
CA GLU A 76 -10.65 17.02 -11.74
C GLU A 76 -10.84 17.34 -10.26
N GLN A 77 -11.15 16.35 -9.42
CA GLN A 77 -11.19 16.51 -7.97
C GLN A 77 -9.83 16.40 -7.29
N GLY A 78 -8.76 16.17 -8.05
CA GLY A 78 -7.41 16.01 -7.55
C GLY A 78 -7.28 14.81 -6.63
N LEU A 79 -8.05 13.75 -6.86
CA LEU A 79 -7.86 12.48 -6.17
C LEU A 79 -6.59 11.81 -6.70
N ASP A 80 -5.81 11.20 -5.81
CA ASP A 80 -4.71 10.31 -6.18
C ASP A 80 -5.20 8.85 -6.22
N ILE A 81 -6.24 8.54 -5.44
CA ILE A 81 -6.80 7.19 -5.28
C ILE A 81 -8.33 7.28 -5.26
N VAL A 82 -8.99 6.38 -5.98
CA VAL A 82 -10.44 6.19 -5.92
C VAL A 82 -10.79 4.71 -5.79
N ALA A 83 -11.72 4.35 -4.92
CA ALA A 83 -12.27 3.00 -4.83
C ALA A 83 -13.67 2.93 -5.41
N ILE A 84 -13.88 1.96 -6.31
CA ILE A 84 -15.20 1.65 -6.87
C ILE A 84 -15.87 0.60 -6.00
N THR A 85 -16.89 1.02 -5.25
CA THR A 85 -17.64 0.19 -4.30
C THR A 85 -19.09 0.04 -4.77
N ASP A 86 -19.30 -0.48 -5.98
CA ASP A 86 -20.65 -0.60 -6.53
C ASP A 86 -21.55 -1.51 -5.67
N HIS A 87 -22.85 -1.22 -5.69
CA HIS A 87 -23.86 -1.94 -4.92
C HIS A 87 -23.82 -3.46 -5.16
N ASN A 88 -23.24 -4.19 -4.20
CA ASN A 88 -23.11 -5.67 -4.20
C ASN A 88 -22.44 -6.24 -5.47
N THR A 89 -21.68 -5.44 -6.22
CA THR A 89 -21.04 -5.89 -7.46
C THR A 89 -19.67 -5.25 -7.65
N ALA A 90 -18.84 -5.87 -8.47
CA ALA A 90 -17.59 -5.27 -9.00
C ALA A 90 -17.78 -4.83 -10.46
N ALA A 91 -18.99 -4.43 -10.84
CA ALA A 91 -19.37 -4.24 -12.23
C ALA A 91 -18.64 -3.06 -12.89
N GLY A 92 -18.50 -1.93 -12.20
CA GLY A 92 -17.82 -0.73 -12.70
C GLY A 92 -16.34 -0.95 -12.96
N VAL A 93 -15.60 -1.46 -11.96
CA VAL A 93 -14.17 -1.79 -12.15
C VAL A 93 -13.99 -2.87 -13.23
N GLY A 94 -14.91 -3.84 -13.33
CA GLY A 94 -14.91 -4.83 -14.38
C GLY A 94 -15.15 -4.23 -15.77
N ALA A 95 -16.04 -3.25 -15.90
CA ALA A 95 -16.32 -2.57 -17.16
C ALA A 95 -15.11 -1.77 -17.66
N ILE A 96 -14.49 -0.99 -16.78
CA ILE A 96 -13.27 -0.23 -17.08
C ILE A 96 -12.16 -1.17 -17.59
N ARG A 97 -11.89 -2.26 -16.86
CA ARG A 97 -10.84 -3.22 -17.25
C ARG A 97 -11.12 -3.86 -18.60
N ARG A 98 -12.37 -4.27 -18.87
CA ARG A 98 -12.76 -4.88 -20.16
C ARG A 98 -12.60 -3.91 -21.32
N GLU A 99 -12.97 -2.63 -21.13
CA GLU A 99 -12.82 -1.61 -22.18
C GLU A 99 -11.34 -1.36 -22.51
N ILE A 100 -10.50 -1.16 -21.51
CA ILE A 100 -9.06 -0.97 -21.70
C ILE A 100 -8.43 -2.20 -22.37
N GLU A 101 -8.79 -3.41 -21.92
CA GLU A 101 -8.29 -4.65 -22.51
C GLU A 101 -8.70 -4.79 -23.97
N TRP A 102 -9.96 -4.49 -24.28
CA TRP A 102 -10.49 -4.53 -25.65
C TRP A 102 -9.75 -3.55 -26.57
N LEU A 103 -9.64 -2.28 -26.16
CA LEU A 103 -8.93 -1.24 -26.93
C LEU A 103 -7.45 -1.61 -27.11
N THR A 104 -6.80 -2.13 -26.06
CA THR A 104 -5.41 -2.59 -26.14
C THR A 104 -5.24 -3.77 -27.10
N ARG A 105 -6.22 -4.67 -27.18
CA ARG A 105 -6.22 -5.76 -28.16
C ARG A 105 -6.33 -5.22 -29.59
N LEU A 106 -7.26 -4.29 -29.84
CA LEU A 106 -7.39 -3.64 -31.14
C LEU A 106 -6.12 -2.90 -31.56
N GLU A 107 -5.41 -2.28 -30.61
CA GLU A 107 -4.12 -1.62 -30.88
C GLU A 107 -3.07 -2.62 -31.38
N LYS A 108 -2.94 -3.75 -30.67
CA LYS A 108 -1.97 -4.81 -31.01
C LYS A 108 -2.24 -5.40 -32.40
N ASP A 109 -3.52 -5.54 -32.76
CA ASP A 109 -3.93 -6.05 -34.06
C ASP A 109 -3.89 -4.97 -35.17
N ASN A 110 -3.51 -3.73 -34.84
CA ASN A 110 -3.54 -2.56 -35.71
C ASN A 110 -4.93 -2.29 -36.34
N ARG A 111 -5.98 -2.46 -35.52
CA ARG A 111 -7.40 -2.33 -35.90
C ARG A 111 -8.12 -1.16 -35.24
N LEU A 112 -7.41 -0.33 -34.47
CA LEU A 112 -7.98 0.86 -33.85
C LEU A 112 -8.39 1.90 -34.89
N THR A 113 -9.62 2.39 -34.76
CA THR A 113 -10.04 3.67 -35.34
C THR A 113 -9.37 4.85 -34.62
N ASP A 114 -9.44 6.04 -35.22
CA ASP A 114 -8.87 7.26 -34.61
C ASP A 114 -9.57 7.62 -33.29
N ASP A 115 -10.90 7.47 -33.23
CA ASP A 115 -11.68 7.73 -32.01
C ASP A 115 -11.34 6.75 -30.89
N GLU A 116 -11.19 5.46 -31.20
CA GLU A 116 -10.80 4.44 -30.22
C GLU A 116 -9.36 4.65 -29.75
N ARG A 117 -8.46 5.09 -30.64
CA ARG A 117 -7.09 5.44 -30.28
C ARG A 117 -7.04 6.62 -29.32
N ALA A 118 -7.80 7.68 -29.61
CA ALA A 118 -7.93 8.82 -28.72
C ALA A 118 -8.46 8.39 -27.35
N ARG A 119 -9.49 7.54 -27.31
CA ARG A 119 -10.06 7.01 -26.08
C ARG A 119 -9.07 6.17 -25.26
N LEU A 120 -8.30 5.29 -25.92
CA LEU A 120 -7.29 4.47 -25.25
C LEU A 120 -6.16 5.34 -24.66
N ASN A 121 -5.71 6.35 -25.40
CA ASN A 121 -4.72 7.29 -24.91
C ASN A 121 -5.22 8.03 -23.67
N GLU A 122 -6.48 8.47 -23.69
CA GLU A 122 -7.07 9.12 -22.53
C GLU A 122 -7.18 8.21 -21.31
N TRP A 123 -7.58 6.94 -21.49
CA TRP A 123 -7.54 5.95 -20.41
C TRP A 123 -6.15 5.83 -19.78
N ARG A 124 -5.09 5.81 -20.61
CA ARG A 124 -3.70 5.75 -20.14
C ARG A 124 -3.34 7.00 -19.34
N GLU A 125 -3.59 8.17 -19.88
CA GLU A 125 -3.30 9.45 -19.22
C GLU A 125 -4.03 9.61 -17.88
N LEU A 126 -5.28 9.19 -17.78
CA LEU A 126 -6.04 9.25 -16.53
C LEU A 126 -5.52 8.23 -15.51
N SER A 127 -5.12 7.03 -15.96
CA SER A 127 -4.58 5.98 -15.09
C SER A 127 -3.21 6.31 -14.49
N GLU A 128 -2.45 7.22 -15.11
CA GLU A 128 -1.20 7.74 -14.55
C GLU A 128 -1.44 8.72 -13.39
N LYS A 129 -2.63 9.32 -13.32
CA LYS A 129 -2.99 10.37 -12.35
C LYS A 129 -3.77 9.82 -11.15
N VAL A 130 -4.65 8.84 -11.37
CA VAL A 130 -5.52 8.27 -10.34
C VAL A 130 -5.38 6.76 -10.31
N LEU A 131 -5.06 6.22 -9.13
CA LEU A 131 -5.14 4.80 -8.86
C LEU A 131 -6.59 4.38 -8.60
N VAL A 132 -7.11 3.44 -9.39
CA VAL A 132 -8.44 2.85 -9.19
C VAL A 132 -8.34 1.54 -8.44
N LEU A 133 -9.02 1.46 -7.30
CA LEU A 133 -9.11 0.26 -6.46
C LEU A 133 -10.48 -0.43 -6.64
N PRO A 134 -10.52 -1.77 -6.69
CA PRO A 134 -11.75 -2.50 -6.49
C PRO A 134 -12.15 -2.42 -5.01
N GLY A 135 -13.43 -2.17 -4.74
CA GLY A 135 -14.03 -2.17 -3.40
C GLY A 135 -15.00 -3.31 -3.17
#